data_AF-A0A1F5EV84-F1
#
_entry.id   AF-A0A1F5EV84-F1
#
_cell.length_a   1.000
_cell.length_b   1.000
_cell.length_c   1.000
_cell.angle_alpha   90.00
_cell.angle_beta   90.00
_cell.angle_gamma   90.00
#
_symmetry.space_group_name_H-M   'P 1'
#
loop_
_entity.id
_entity.type
_entity.pdbx_description
1 polymer ?
#
loop_
_entity_poly.entity_id
_entity_poly.type
_entity_poly.pdbx_seq_one_letter_code
_entity_poly.pdbx_strand_id
1 'polypeptide(L)'
;MDNRFGGLDGRRKGGVVSQLRRKLNPQLYKERGCNIAIESLRPKNSNKLAEIVGVILGDGGMTYNQLRITLNSEKDFDYAIYVGNVLGKLFGVRVGKFKRKDSKCIVLYISGVNIIKCLCNSGLSLGNKVKLQVGVPEWISKNLTYSRWCLRGLMDTDGGVFLDKYTVNGKQYCYKKVCFTNKSMPLIDFVYKTLIKFGFHPQTYSDNKVWLYSYKEVDRYLLEIGSSNQRLNKFKSK
;
A
#
# COMPACT_ATOMS: atom_id res chain seq x y z
N MET A 1 28.30 47.22 -21.56
CA MET A 1 28.44 45.85 -21.02
C MET A 1 27.04 45.28 -20.86
N ASP A 2 26.56 44.57 -21.87
CA ASP A 2 25.17 44.07 -21.90
C ASP A 2 25.05 42.79 -21.08
N ASN A 3 24.16 42.81 -20.09
CA ASN A 3 23.81 41.72 -19.21
C ASN A 3 23.09 40.59 -19.98
N ARG A 4 23.85 39.80 -20.75
CA ARG A 4 23.37 38.63 -21.50
C ARG A 4 23.23 37.36 -20.65
N PHE A 5 22.82 37.50 -19.39
CA PHE A 5 22.48 36.35 -18.56
C PHE A 5 21.00 36.44 -18.19
N GLY A 6 20.20 35.56 -18.80
CA GLY A 6 18.76 35.51 -18.62
C GLY A 6 18.37 35.59 -17.15
N GLY A 7 17.59 36.62 -16.81
CA GLY A 7 17.03 36.83 -15.48
C GLY A 7 16.21 35.63 -15.00
N LEU A 8 15.79 35.65 -13.74
CA LEU A 8 15.03 34.56 -13.10
C LEU A 8 13.83 34.10 -13.95
N ASP A 9 13.11 35.05 -14.57
CA ASP A 9 11.99 34.77 -15.46
C ASP A 9 12.40 34.11 -16.78
N GLY A 10 13.54 34.50 -17.36
CA GLY A 10 14.09 33.88 -18.57
C GLY A 10 14.48 32.43 -18.33
N ARG A 11 15.12 32.15 -17.18
CA ARG A 11 15.47 30.77 -16.77
C ARG A 11 14.23 29.92 -16.53
N ARG A 12 13.21 30.48 -15.87
CA ARG A 12 11.92 29.81 -15.64
C ARG A 12 11.22 29.48 -16.95
N LYS A 13 11.09 30.45 -17.86
CA LYS A 13 10.48 30.26 -19.19
C LYS A 13 11.25 29.20 -20.00
N GLY A 14 12.58 29.28 -20.04
CA GLY A 14 13.42 28.30 -20.72
C GLY A 14 13.25 26.88 -20.18
N GLY A 15 13.16 26.73 -18.85
CA GLY A 15 12.86 25.46 -18.19
C GLY A 15 11.51 24.88 -18.59
N VAL A 16 10.45 25.69 -18.58
CA VAL A 16 9.09 25.27 -18.99
C VAL A 16 9.06 24.84 -20.45
N VAL A 17 9.65 25.63 -21.35
CA VAL A 17 9.71 25.31 -22.79
C VAL A 17 10.50 24.02 -23.02
N SER A 18 11.63 23.82 -22.33
CA SER A 18 12.41 22.58 -22.41
C SER A 18 11.59 21.35 -21.97
N GLN A 19 10.85 21.47 -20.87
CA GLN A 19 9.97 20.39 -20.39
C GLN A 19 8.82 20.10 -21.37
N LEU A 20 8.23 21.12 -21.99
CA LEU A 20 7.19 20.95 -23.02
C LEU A 20 7.75 20.23 -24.24
N ARG A 21 8.93 20.62 -24.74
CA ARG A 21 9.57 19.96 -25.90
C ARG A 21 9.87 18.49 -25.63
N ARG A 22 10.33 18.15 -24.42
CA ARG A 22 10.56 16.75 -24.00
C ARG A 22 9.28 15.92 -23.97
N LYS A 23 8.15 16.52 -23.59
CA LYS A 23 6.83 15.85 -23.61
C LYS A 23 6.30 15.64 -25.02
N LEU A 24 6.52 16.60 -25.92
CA LEU A 24 6.07 16.52 -27.31
C LEU A 24 6.91 15.54 -28.14
N ASN A 25 8.22 15.43 -27.86
CA ASN A 25 9.14 14.58 -28.62
C ASN A 25 9.95 13.63 -27.72
N PRO A 26 9.32 12.72 -26.97
CA PRO A 26 9.99 11.91 -25.96
C PRO A 26 11.11 11.04 -26.55
N GLN A 27 10.89 10.46 -27.73
CA GLN A 27 11.87 9.60 -28.40
C GLN A 27 13.15 10.35 -28.78
N LEU A 28 13.01 11.52 -29.43
CA LEU A 28 14.12 12.40 -29.79
C LEU A 28 14.99 12.76 -28.58
N TYR A 29 14.36 13.10 -27.45
CA TYR A 29 15.11 13.49 -26.26
C TYR A 29 15.72 12.30 -25.53
N LYS A 30 15.09 11.12 -25.60
CA LYS A 30 15.67 9.87 -25.08
C LYS A 30 16.94 9.49 -25.85
N GLU A 31 16.93 9.59 -27.17
CA GLU A 31 18.10 9.37 -28.04
C GLU A 31 19.23 10.36 -27.74
N ARG A 32 18.88 11.59 -27.34
CA ARG A 32 19.83 12.62 -26.87
C ARG A 32 20.30 12.42 -25.42
N GLY A 33 20.04 11.26 -24.82
CA GLY A 33 20.47 10.93 -23.45
C GLY A 33 19.71 11.65 -22.34
N CYS A 34 18.58 12.32 -22.64
CA CYS A 34 17.75 12.93 -21.59
C CYS A 34 16.89 11.88 -20.88
N ASN A 35 16.81 11.99 -19.56
CA ASN A 35 15.83 11.22 -18.78
C ASN A 35 14.42 11.70 -19.09
N ILE A 36 13.59 10.79 -19.62
CA ILE A 36 12.17 11.02 -19.91
C ILE A 36 11.31 10.31 -18.86
N ALA A 37 10.17 10.92 -18.53
CA ALA A 37 9.22 10.30 -17.63
C ALA A 37 8.76 8.95 -18.19
N ILE A 38 8.84 7.91 -17.36
CA ILE A 38 8.38 6.57 -17.73
C ILE A 38 6.90 6.64 -18.09
N GLU A 39 6.57 6.09 -19.26
CA GLU A 39 5.19 5.84 -19.63
C GLU A 39 4.67 4.68 -18.78
N SER A 40 3.49 4.88 -18.20
CA SER A 40 2.87 3.92 -17.29
C SER A 40 1.39 3.82 -17.59
N LEU A 41 0.83 2.62 -17.45
CA LEU A 41 -0.61 2.43 -17.46
C LEU A 41 -1.25 3.25 -16.34
N ARG A 42 -2.47 3.72 -16.62
CA ARG A 42 -3.33 4.35 -15.62
C ARG A 42 -4.42 3.33 -15.26
N PRO A 43 -4.21 2.51 -14.21
CA PRO A 43 -5.18 1.48 -13.88
C PRO A 43 -6.52 2.12 -13.51
N LYS A 44 -7.62 1.56 -14.04
CA LYS A 44 -8.96 1.87 -13.55
C LYS A 44 -9.13 1.33 -12.13
N ASN A 45 -10.09 1.88 -11.40
CA ASN A 45 -10.51 1.34 -10.11
C ASN A 45 -10.83 -0.15 -10.26
N SER A 46 -10.18 -0.98 -9.44
CA SER A 46 -10.30 -2.43 -9.51
C SER A 46 -9.97 -3.03 -8.16
N ASN A 47 -10.39 -4.28 -7.97
CA ASN A 47 -10.10 -5.08 -6.78
C ASN A 47 -8.60 -5.14 -6.45
N LYS A 48 -7.77 -5.38 -7.46
CA LYS A 48 -6.30 -5.44 -7.29
C LYS A 48 -5.71 -4.08 -6.98
N LEU A 49 -6.23 -3.00 -7.56
CA LEU A 49 -5.81 -1.65 -7.17
C LEU A 49 -6.20 -1.35 -5.72
N ALA A 50 -7.40 -1.72 -5.28
CA ALA A 50 -7.85 -1.49 -3.90
C ALA A 50 -6.99 -2.22 -2.87
N GLU A 51 -6.62 -3.48 -3.17
CA GLU A 51 -5.68 -4.25 -2.35
C GLU A 51 -4.31 -3.58 -2.28
N ILE A 52 -3.76 -3.14 -3.42
CA ILE A 52 -2.49 -2.40 -3.46
C ILE A 52 -2.59 -1.07 -2.71
N VAL A 53 -3.71 -0.36 -2.76
CA VAL A 53 -3.92 0.85 -1.94
C VAL A 53 -3.82 0.50 -0.45
N GLY A 54 -4.44 -0.60 0.00
CA GLY A 54 -4.29 -1.08 1.38
C GLY A 54 -2.83 -1.37 1.75
N VAL A 55 -2.09 -2.05 0.88
CA VAL A 55 -0.65 -2.32 1.08
C VAL A 55 0.16 -1.03 1.14
N ILE A 56 -0.13 -0.07 0.26
CA ILE A 56 0.55 1.22 0.24
C ILE A 56 0.22 2.00 1.51
N LEU A 57 -1.00 1.93 2.04
CA LEU A 57 -1.41 2.62 3.27
C LEU A 57 -0.75 2.03 4.53
N GLY A 58 -0.53 0.72 4.58
CA GLY A 58 0.26 0.10 5.65
C GLY A 58 1.76 0.37 5.49
N ASP A 59 2.43 -0.40 4.63
CA ASP A 59 3.90 -0.44 4.53
C ASP A 59 4.51 0.42 3.41
N GLY A 60 3.68 1.17 2.69
CA GLY A 60 4.13 2.07 1.62
C GLY A 60 4.74 3.39 2.08
N GLY A 61 5.49 4.03 1.20
CA GLY A 61 5.97 5.41 1.32
C GLY A 61 6.07 6.03 -0.06
N MET A 62 5.55 7.25 -0.21
CA MET A 62 5.57 7.96 -1.49
C MET A 62 6.31 9.29 -1.37
N THR A 63 7.22 9.52 -2.32
CA THR A 63 7.78 10.84 -2.63
C THR A 63 7.18 11.36 -3.93
N TYR A 64 7.57 12.56 -4.35
CA TYR A 64 7.08 13.18 -5.60
C TYR A 64 7.36 12.35 -6.87
N ASN A 65 8.32 11.41 -6.82
CA ASN A 65 8.75 10.62 -7.96
C ASN A 65 8.90 9.12 -7.68
N GLN A 66 8.68 8.65 -6.44
CA GLN A 66 8.96 7.28 -6.10
C GLN A 66 7.96 6.70 -5.11
N LEU A 67 7.50 5.49 -5.41
CA LEU A 67 6.77 4.63 -4.50
C LEU A 67 7.77 3.61 -3.95
N ARG A 68 7.77 3.42 -2.63
CA ARG A 68 8.47 2.35 -1.94
C ARG A 68 7.49 1.57 -1.08
N ILE A 69 7.61 0.25 -1.05
CA ILE A 69 6.90 -0.62 -0.10
C ILE A 69 7.95 -1.47 0.59
N THR A 70 7.96 -1.46 1.93
CA THR A 70 8.97 -2.16 2.73
C THR A 70 8.33 -3.31 3.48
N LEU A 71 8.66 -4.55 3.12
CA LEU A 71 8.10 -5.76 3.72
C LEU A 71 9.20 -6.56 4.43
N ASN A 72 8.83 -7.55 5.24
CA ASN A 72 9.80 -8.44 5.86
C ASN A 72 10.44 -9.39 4.81
N SER A 73 11.76 -9.42 4.71
CA SER A 73 12.47 -10.20 3.69
C SER A 73 12.49 -11.71 3.93
N GLU A 74 12.08 -12.17 5.11
CA GLU A 74 12.02 -13.59 5.47
C GLU A 74 10.56 -14.06 5.52
N LYS A 75 9.74 -13.39 6.35
CA LYS A 75 8.35 -13.80 6.62
C LYS A 75 7.38 -13.46 5.49
N ASP A 76 7.70 -12.41 4.71
CA ASP A 76 6.80 -11.86 3.68
C ASP A 76 7.46 -11.89 2.29
N PHE A 77 8.48 -12.74 2.06
CA PHE A 77 9.22 -12.77 0.78
C PHE A 77 8.31 -13.10 -0.41
N ASP A 78 7.53 -14.19 -0.33
CA ASP A 78 6.60 -14.58 -1.39
C ASP A 78 5.49 -13.53 -1.57
N TYR A 79 5.08 -12.91 -0.48
CA TYR A 79 4.12 -11.81 -0.52
C TYR A 79 4.71 -10.58 -1.22
N ALA A 80 5.98 -10.26 -1.01
CA ALA A 80 6.67 -9.18 -1.73
C ALA A 80 6.77 -9.48 -3.24
N ILE A 81 6.98 -10.75 -3.63
CA ILE A 81 6.94 -11.15 -5.05
C ILE A 81 5.53 -10.96 -5.62
N TYR A 82 4.50 -11.38 -4.89
CA TYR A 82 3.10 -11.16 -5.28
C TYR A 82 2.77 -9.67 -5.45
N VAL A 83 3.08 -8.82 -4.47
CA VAL A 83 2.83 -7.37 -4.52
C VAL A 83 3.57 -6.75 -5.70
N GLY A 84 4.84 -7.12 -5.92
CA GLY A 84 5.62 -6.65 -7.07
C GLY A 84 5.00 -7.03 -8.41
N ASN A 85 4.49 -8.25 -8.55
CA ASN A 85 3.83 -8.71 -9.76
C ASN A 85 2.50 -7.98 -10.01
N VAL A 86 1.69 -7.76 -8.97
CA VAL A 86 0.43 -7.01 -9.10
C VAL A 86 0.70 -5.55 -9.47
N LEU A 87 1.66 -4.90 -8.82
CA LEU A 87 2.08 -3.55 -9.15
C LEU A 87 2.58 -3.43 -10.60
N GLY A 88 3.43 -4.36 -11.03
CA GLY A 88 3.97 -4.36 -12.38
C GLY A 88 2.87 -4.50 -13.43
N LYS A 89 1.86 -5.34 -13.18
CA LYS A 89 0.69 -5.49 -14.05
C LYS A 89 -0.21 -4.25 -14.05
N LEU A 90 -0.49 -3.66 -12.89
CA LEU A 90 -1.36 -2.48 -12.77
C LEU A 90 -0.81 -1.26 -13.52
N PHE A 91 0.51 -1.04 -13.44
CA PHE A 91 1.15 0.14 -14.00
C PHE A 91 1.91 -0.13 -15.30
N GLY A 92 2.01 -1.39 -15.75
CA GLY A 92 2.75 -1.76 -16.96
C GLY A 92 4.25 -1.45 -16.84
N VAL A 93 4.82 -1.56 -15.65
CA VAL A 93 6.23 -1.22 -15.39
C VAL A 93 6.98 -2.34 -14.69
N ARG A 94 8.29 -2.36 -14.86
CA ARG A 94 9.16 -3.23 -14.07
C ARG A 94 9.28 -2.69 -12.64
N VAL A 95 8.94 -3.51 -11.65
CA VAL A 95 9.13 -3.20 -10.24
C VAL A 95 10.56 -3.56 -9.82
N GLY A 96 11.29 -2.58 -9.29
CA GLY A 96 12.60 -2.81 -8.69
C GLY A 96 12.46 -3.43 -7.32
N LYS A 97 13.42 -4.28 -6.92
CA LYS A 97 13.48 -4.85 -5.58
C LYS A 97 14.91 -4.94 -5.07
N PHE A 98 15.12 -4.67 -3.79
CA PHE A 98 16.40 -4.90 -3.13
C PHE A 98 16.20 -5.28 -1.65
N LYS A 99 17.11 -6.07 -1.10
CA LYS A 99 17.18 -6.33 0.34
C LYS A 99 18.03 -5.25 1.00
N ARG A 100 17.62 -4.74 2.16
CA ARG A 100 18.46 -3.83 2.95
C ARG A 100 19.55 -4.66 3.63
N LYS A 101 20.79 -4.16 3.66
CA LYS A 101 21.94 -4.90 4.20
C LYS A 101 21.79 -5.16 5.71
N ASP A 102 21.31 -4.16 6.44
CA ASP A 102 21.31 -4.17 7.91
C ASP A 102 19.92 -4.37 8.51
N SER A 103 18.98 -4.91 7.73
CA SER A 103 17.65 -5.22 8.24
C SER A 103 16.99 -6.37 7.49
N LYS A 104 16.06 -7.06 8.15
CA LYS A 104 15.22 -8.10 7.55
C LYS A 104 14.12 -7.50 6.66
N CYS A 105 14.49 -6.57 5.79
CA CYS A 105 13.57 -5.83 4.94
C CYS A 105 13.88 -6.05 3.46
N ILE A 106 12.84 -6.32 2.69
CA ILE A 106 12.84 -6.23 1.24
C ILE A 106 12.05 -4.99 0.83
N VAL A 107 12.65 -4.17 -0.03
CA VAL A 107 12.01 -2.95 -0.54
C VAL A 107 11.64 -3.19 -1.98
N LEU A 108 10.36 -3.03 -2.29
CA LEU A 108 9.86 -2.87 -3.65
C LEU A 108 9.84 -1.38 -3.97
N TYR A 109 10.27 -0.99 -5.16
CA TYR A 109 10.24 0.41 -5.56
C TYR A 109 9.88 0.59 -7.03
N ILE A 110 9.18 1.70 -7.29
CA ILE A 110 8.83 2.17 -8.62
C ILE A 110 9.14 3.66 -8.67
N SER A 111 9.96 4.07 -9.64
CA SER A 111 10.29 5.47 -9.89
C SER A 111 9.51 5.97 -11.10
N GLY A 112 8.73 7.02 -10.95
CA GLY A 112 7.98 7.62 -12.06
C GLY A 112 6.96 8.65 -11.58
N VAL A 113 7.13 9.91 -12.00
CA VAL A 113 6.22 11.01 -11.64
C VAL A 113 4.77 10.77 -12.09
N ASN A 114 4.57 10.07 -13.22
CA ASN A 114 3.24 9.74 -13.73
C ASN A 114 2.51 8.72 -12.84
N ILE A 115 3.25 7.77 -12.29
CA ILE A 115 2.72 6.73 -11.40
C ILE A 115 2.31 7.36 -10.08
N ILE A 116 3.15 8.22 -9.51
CA ILE A 116 2.81 8.96 -8.30
C ILE A 116 1.60 9.86 -8.51
N LYS A 117 1.53 10.60 -9.62
CA LYS A 117 0.34 11.39 -9.97
C LYS A 117 -0.91 10.52 -10.09
N CYS A 118 -0.81 9.34 -10.69
CA CYS A 118 -1.93 8.41 -10.79
C CYS A 118 -2.42 7.96 -9.41
N LEU A 119 -1.50 7.59 -8.51
CA LEU A 119 -1.82 7.22 -7.13
C LEU A 119 -2.44 8.39 -6.36
N CYS A 120 -1.91 9.60 -6.52
CA CYS A 120 -2.49 10.79 -5.89
C CYS A 120 -3.89 11.12 -6.40
N ASN A 121 -4.11 11.03 -7.71
CA ASN A 121 -5.43 11.21 -8.31
C ASN A 121 -6.42 10.11 -7.86
N SER A 122 -5.92 8.93 -7.44
CA SER A 122 -6.74 7.89 -6.83
C SER A 122 -7.04 8.14 -5.34
N GLY A 123 -6.60 9.26 -4.77
CA GLY A 123 -6.91 9.68 -3.40
C GLY A 123 -5.81 9.42 -2.36
N LEU A 124 -4.60 9.02 -2.78
CA LEU A 124 -3.46 8.89 -1.86
C LEU A 124 -2.68 10.21 -1.72
N SER A 125 -2.17 10.49 -0.53
CA SER A 125 -1.37 11.70 -0.28
C SER A 125 0.13 11.41 -0.20
N LEU A 126 0.93 12.42 -0.53
CA LEU A 126 2.38 12.40 -0.33
C LEU A 126 2.72 12.76 1.12
N GLY A 127 3.84 12.25 1.62
CA GLY A 127 4.39 12.64 2.92
C GLY A 127 4.10 11.65 4.05
N ASN A 128 4.22 12.14 5.29
CA ASN A 128 4.12 11.29 6.48
C ASN A 128 2.66 10.98 6.81
N LYS A 129 2.26 9.74 6.53
CA LYS A 129 0.90 9.21 6.74
C LYS A 129 0.34 9.41 8.13
N VAL A 130 1.16 9.23 9.16
CA VAL A 130 0.73 9.33 10.57
C VAL A 130 0.50 10.78 10.94
N LYS A 131 1.39 11.69 10.51
CA LYS A 131 1.20 13.13 10.73
C LYS A 131 -0.01 13.68 9.98
N LEU A 132 -0.27 13.13 8.78
CA LEU A 132 -1.38 13.56 7.92
C LEU A 132 -2.70 12.83 8.21
N GLN A 133 -2.70 11.86 9.13
CA GLN A 133 -3.87 11.01 9.44
C GLN A 133 -4.57 10.51 8.16
N VAL A 134 -3.81 9.85 7.28
CA VAL A 134 -4.32 9.44 5.96
C VAL A 134 -5.41 8.39 6.08
N GLY A 135 -6.49 8.56 5.33
CA GLY A 135 -7.59 7.62 5.23
C GLY A 135 -7.57 6.79 3.95
N VAL A 136 -8.53 5.88 3.86
CA VAL A 136 -8.81 5.13 2.63
C VAL A 136 -9.59 6.02 1.65
N PRO A 137 -9.22 6.07 0.35
CA PRO A 137 -9.94 6.83 -0.66
C PRO A 137 -11.44 6.51 -0.75
N GLU A 138 -12.27 7.51 -1.06
CA GLU A 138 -13.73 7.35 -1.10
C GLU A 138 -14.23 6.28 -2.06
N TRP A 139 -13.59 6.14 -3.23
CA TRP A 139 -14.00 5.13 -4.21
C TRP A 139 -13.83 3.71 -3.67
N ILE A 140 -12.94 3.50 -2.69
CA ILE A 140 -12.79 2.23 -1.97
C ILE A 140 -13.84 2.15 -0.86
N SER A 141 -13.94 3.17 0.00
CA SER A 141 -14.78 3.10 1.21
C SER A 141 -16.28 3.09 0.92
N LYS A 142 -16.70 3.62 -0.24
CA LYS A 142 -18.09 3.60 -0.73
C LYS A 142 -18.47 2.31 -1.47
N ASN A 143 -17.51 1.46 -1.82
CA ASN A 143 -17.76 0.20 -2.52
C ASN A 143 -17.38 -1.00 -1.65
N LEU A 144 -18.34 -1.84 -1.30
CA LEU A 144 -18.12 -2.96 -0.37
C LEU A 144 -17.08 -3.96 -0.91
N THR A 145 -17.10 -4.25 -2.20
CA THR A 145 -16.10 -5.14 -2.83
C THR A 145 -14.71 -4.53 -2.71
N TYR A 146 -14.49 -3.28 -3.10
CA TYR A 146 -13.19 -2.64 -2.96
C TYR A 146 -12.75 -2.50 -1.50
N SER A 147 -13.69 -2.23 -0.60
CA SER A 147 -13.43 -2.21 0.84
C SER A 147 -12.88 -3.56 1.34
N ARG A 148 -13.42 -4.71 0.89
CA ARG A 148 -12.90 -6.05 1.21
C ARG A 148 -11.45 -6.22 0.75
N TRP A 149 -11.14 -5.82 -0.47
CA TRP A 149 -9.81 -5.97 -1.05
C TRP A 149 -8.79 -5.03 -0.38
N CYS A 150 -9.18 -3.79 -0.09
CA CYS A 150 -8.34 -2.87 0.67
C CYS A 150 -8.11 -3.34 2.11
N LEU A 151 -9.16 -3.85 2.78
CA LEU A 151 -9.04 -4.48 4.11
C LEU A 151 -8.03 -5.63 4.08
N ARG A 152 -8.06 -6.48 3.05
CA ARG A 152 -7.05 -7.54 2.88
C ARG A 152 -5.63 -6.98 2.82
N GLY A 153 -5.38 -5.96 2.00
CA GLY A 153 -4.06 -5.35 1.87
C GLY A 153 -3.54 -4.70 3.17
N LEU A 154 -4.43 -4.04 3.91
CA LEU A 154 -4.13 -3.48 5.24
C LEU A 154 -3.80 -4.59 6.25
N MET A 155 -4.56 -5.68 6.23
CA MET A 155 -4.38 -6.81 7.15
C MET A 155 -3.12 -7.62 6.82
N ASP A 156 -2.73 -7.70 5.55
CA ASP A 156 -1.51 -8.38 5.11
C ASP A 156 -0.21 -7.66 5.51
N THR A 157 -0.32 -6.37 5.88
CA THR A 157 0.79 -5.50 6.31
C THR A 157 0.76 -5.30 7.83
N ASP A 158 -0.16 -4.46 8.29
CA ASP A 158 -0.34 -4.03 9.68
C ASP A 158 -1.21 -4.98 10.52
N GLY A 159 -1.71 -6.06 9.91
CA GLY A 159 -2.52 -7.07 10.57
C GLY A 159 -1.78 -8.36 10.89
N GLY A 160 -2.37 -9.15 11.77
CA GLY A 160 -1.82 -10.43 12.21
C GLY A 160 -2.86 -11.37 12.81
N VAL A 161 -2.55 -12.67 12.72
CA VAL A 161 -3.22 -13.71 13.50
C VAL A 161 -2.31 -14.08 14.67
N PHE A 162 -2.84 -14.00 15.87
CA PHE A 162 -2.16 -14.28 17.13
C PHE A 162 -2.76 -15.55 17.75
N LEU A 163 -1.89 -16.41 18.27
CA LEU A 163 -2.29 -17.58 19.04
C LEU A 163 -2.16 -17.24 20.52
N ASP A 164 -3.29 -17.20 21.21
CA ASP A 164 -3.33 -17.03 22.65
C ASP A 164 -3.44 -18.41 23.30
N LYS A 165 -2.49 -18.75 24.16
CA LYS A 165 -2.40 -20.06 24.82
C LYS A 165 -2.51 -19.86 26.32
N TYR A 166 -3.42 -20.58 26.95
CA TYR A 166 -3.56 -20.57 28.40
C TYR A 166 -3.93 -21.95 28.93
N THR A 167 -3.58 -22.19 30.19
CA THR A 167 -3.81 -23.47 30.86
C THR A 167 -4.88 -23.27 31.94
N VAL A 168 -5.94 -24.06 31.89
CA VAL A 168 -6.97 -24.12 32.95
C VAL A 168 -7.06 -25.55 33.44
N ASN A 169 -6.86 -25.76 34.75
CA ASN A 169 -6.90 -27.07 35.39
C ASN A 169 -6.03 -28.13 34.68
N GLY A 170 -4.80 -27.76 34.30
CA GLY A 170 -3.87 -28.65 33.60
C GLY A 170 -4.17 -28.87 32.10
N LYS A 171 -5.31 -28.41 31.58
CA LYS A 171 -5.65 -28.49 30.15
C LYS A 171 -5.20 -27.22 29.43
N GLN A 172 -4.42 -27.38 28.36
CA GLN A 172 -4.03 -26.27 27.49
C GLN A 172 -5.12 -25.96 26.48
N TYR A 173 -5.40 -24.67 26.33
CA TYR A 173 -6.29 -24.13 25.32
C TYR A 173 -5.52 -23.16 24.43
N CYS A 174 -5.87 -23.13 23.14
CA CYS A 174 -5.23 -22.27 22.14
C CYS A 174 -6.32 -21.60 21.29
N TYR A 175 -6.35 -20.27 21.31
CA TYR A 175 -7.34 -19.48 20.57
C TYR A 175 -6.65 -18.59 19.55
N LYS A 176 -7.18 -18.56 18.33
CA LYS A 176 -6.76 -17.62 17.30
C LYS A 176 -7.46 -16.29 17.54
N LYS A 177 -6.71 -15.19 17.41
CA LYS A 177 -7.21 -13.81 17.44
C LYS A 177 -6.69 -13.09 16.20
N VAL A 178 -7.51 -12.28 15.57
CA VAL A 178 -7.06 -11.38 14.49
C VAL A 178 -6.93 -9.98 15.07
N CYS A 179 -5.84 -9.29 14.74
CA CYS A 179 -5.61 -7.91 15.14
C CYS A 179 -5.09 -7.08 13.98
N PHE A 180 -5.55 -5.84 13.90
CA PHE A 180 -5.01 -4.77 13.09
C PHE A 180 -4.50 -3.66 14.01
N THR A 181 -3.28 -3.18 13.78
CA THR A 181 -2.70 -2.08 14.57
C THR A 181 -2.16 -0.98 13.66
N ASN A 182 -2.61 0.26 13.83
CA ASN A 182 -2.13 1.38 13.02
C ASN A 182 -2.22 2.72 13.79
N LYS A 183 -1.36 3.68 13.46
CA LYS A 183 -1.32 5.02 14.10
C LYS A 183 -2.19 6.07 13.40
N SER A 184 -2.77 5.73 12.25
CA SER A 184 -3.75 6.56 11.54
C SER A 184 -5.15 6.18 12.00
N MET A 185 -5.80 7.05 12.75
CA MET A 185 -7.16 6.82 13.24
C MET A 185 -8.17 6.60 12.12
N PRO A 186 -8.08 7.29 10.96
CA PRO A 186 -8.94 6.99 9.80
C PRO A 186 -8.77 5.56 9.25
N LEU A 187 -7.58 4.95 9.36
CA LEU A 187 -7.39 3.56 8.95
C LEU A 187 -7.99 2.58 9.98
N ILE A 188 -7.86 2.88 11.27
CA ILE A 188 -8.52 2.13 12.36
C ILE A 188 -10.03 2.14 12.17
N ASP A 189 -10.61 3.33 11.98
CA ASP A 189 -12.05 3.51 11.76
C ASP A 189 -12.53 2.78 10.50
N PHE A 190 -11.76 2.88 9.40
CA PHE A 190 -12.06 2.14 8.17
C PHE A 190 -12.10 0.62 8.41
N VAL A 191 -11.09 0.05 9.08
CA VAL A 191 -11.03 -1.39 9.35
C VAL A 191 -12.20 -1.82 10.25
N TYR A 192 -12.43 -1.09 11.33
CA TYR A 192 -13.54 -1.36 12.26
C TYR A 192 -14.90 -1.34 11.55
N LYS A 193 -15.22 -0.26 10.84
CA LYS A 193 -16.49 -0.12 10.11
C LYS A 193 -16.62 -1.14 8.99
N THR A 194 -15.54 -1.46 8.30
CA THR A 194 -15.57 -2.46 7.21
C THR A 194 -15.86 -3.85 7.76
N LEU A 195 -15.24 -4.23 8.89
CA LEU A 195 -15.54 -5.50 9.55
C LEU A 195 -17.02 -5.59 9.99
N ILE A 196 -17.57 -4.52 10.55
CA ILE A 196 -19.02 -4.46 10.89
C ILE A 196 -19.88 -4.64 9.64
N LYS A 197 -19.55 -3.99 8.52
CA LYS A 197 -20.29 -4.14 7.25
C LYS A 197 -20.27 -5.57 6.70
N PHE A 198 -19.27 -6.37 7.05
CA PHE A 198 -19.20 -7.81 6.74
C PHE A 198 -19.79 -8.69 7.85
N GLY A 199 -20.49 -8.11 8.83
CA GLY A 199 -21.18 -8.84 9.90
C GLY A 199 -20.27 -9.39 10.98
N PHE A 200 -19.03 -8.89 11.11
CA PHE A 200 -18.13 -9.21 12.22
C PHE A 200 -18.38 -8.28 13.41
N HIS A 201 -17.93 -8.72 14.59
CA HIS A 201 -18.05 -7.96 15.84
C HIS A 201 -16.65 -7.54 16.34
N PRO A 202 -16.00 -6.56 15.66
CA PRO A 202 -14.70 -6.08 16.07
C PRO A 202 -14.74 -5.37 17.42
N GLN A 203 -13.62 -5.44 18.14
CA GLN A 203 -13.43 -4.76 19.43
C GLN A 203 -12.22 -3.82 19.37
N THR A 204 -12.34 -2.68 20.03
CA THR A 204 -11.28 -1.67 20.19
C THR A 204 -10.95 -1.51 21.68
N TYR A 205 -9.86 -2.13 22.12
CA TYR A 205 -9.38 -2.00 23.50
C TYR A 205 -8.41 -0.82 23.69
N SER A 206 -7.86 -0.32 22.60
CA SER A 206 -7.00 0.86 22.55
C SER A 206 -7.27 1.60 21.25
N ASP A 207 -7.01 2.92 21.24
CA ASP A 207 -7.33 3.80 20.10
C ASP A 207 -6.66 3.35 18.79
N ASN A 208 -5.59 2.58 18.86
CA ASN A 208 -4.79 2.15 17.72
C ASN A 208 -4.95 0.68 17.32
N LYS A 209 -5.94 -0.05 17.85
CA LYS A 209 -6.12 -1.49 17.57
C LYS A 209 -7.56 -1.89 17.31
N VAL A 210 -7.74 -2.77 16.33
CA VAL A 210 -9.01 -3.46 16.04
C VAL A 210 -8.78 -4.96 16.15
N TRP A 211 -9.64 -5.65 16.91
CA TRP A 211 -9.51 -7.07 17.18
C TRP A 211 -10.76 -7.87 16.79
N LEU A 212 -10.54 -9.13 16.41
CA LEU A 212 -11.57 -10.19 16.40
C LEU A 212 -11.11 -11.31 17.34
N TYR A 213 -11.88 -11.55 18.41
CA TYR A 213 -11.55 -12.51 19.46
C TYR A 213 -12.27 -13.86 19.30
N SER A 214 -13.45 -13.87 18.68
CA SER A 214 -14.24 -15.09 18.54
C SER A 214 -13.58 -16.04 17.56
N TYR A 215 -13.34 -17.28 18.00
CA TYR A 215 -12.78 -18.33 17.14
C TYR A 215 -13.58 -18.50 15.84
N LYS A 216 -14.92 -18.50 15.94
CA LYS A 216 -15.83 -18.62 14.78
C LYS A 216 -15.66 -17.44 13.81
N GLU A 217 -15.48 -16.24 14.34
CA GLU A 217 -15.29 -15.05 13.51
C GLU A 217 -13.89 -15.00 12.88
N VAL A 218 -12.86 -15.44 13.58
CA VAL A 218 -11.51 -15.53 13.02
C VAL A 218 -11.47 -16.54 11.88
N ASP A 219 -12.06 -17.72 12.05
CA ASP A 219 -12.15 -18.70 10.97
C ASP A 219 -12.99 -18.16 9.80
N ARG A 220 -14.13 -17.51 10.07
CA ARG A 220 -14.95 -16.86 9.03
C ARG A 220 -14.18 -15.75 8.31
N TYR A 221 -13.41 -14.93 9.04
CA TYR A 221 -12.58 -13.87 8.46
C TYR A 221 -11.53 -14.47 7.50
N LEU A 222 -10.86 -15.54 7.91
CA LEU A 222 -9.84 -16.21 7.10
C LEU A 222 -10.45 -16.87 5.84
N LEU A 223 -11.70 -17.33 5.90
CA LEU A 223 -12.41 -17.89 4.74
C LEU A 223 -12.95 -16.80 3.80
N GLU A 224 -13.66 -15.82 4.34
CA GLU A 224 -14.35 -14.80 3.57
C GLU A 224 -13.41 -13.66 3.15
N ILE A 225 -12.78 -12.95 4.08
CA ILE A 225 -11.87 -11.85 3.72
C ILE A 225 -10.56 -12.42 3.18
N GLY A 226 -10.00 -13.39 3.90
CA GLY A 226 -8.76 -14.07 3.57
C GLY A 226 -7.55 -13.12 3.55
N SER A 227 -6.45 -13.63 3.03
CA SER A 227 -5.17 -12.94 2.94
C SER A 227 -4.47 -13.31 1.64
N SER A 228 -3.71 -12.37 1.06
CA SER A 228 -2.78 -12.67 -0.03
C SER A 228 -1.38 -12.98 0.51
N ASN A 229 -1.13 -12.73 1.79
CA ASN A 229 0.10 -13.06 2.48
C ASN A 229 0.03 -14.50 3.07
N GLN A 230 0.91 -15.38 2.59
CA GLN A 230 0.96 -16.77 3.05
C GLN A 230 1.16 -16.91 4.57
N ARG A 231 1.81 -15.94 5.21
CA ARG A 231 2.00 -15.86 6.67
C ARG A 231 0.69 -15.94 7.44
N LEU A 232 -0.39 -15.34 6.92
CA LEU A 232 -1.71 -15.36 7.55
C LEU A 232 -2.54 -16.54 7.06
N ASN A 233 -2.38 -16.94 5.80
CA ASN A 233 -3.12 -18.07 5.22
C ASN A 233 -2.85 -19.40 5.91
N LYS A 234 -1.68 -19.60 6.55
CA LYS A 234 -1.37 -20.82 7.31
C LYS A 234 -2.32 -21.08 8.49
N PHE A 235 -3.10 -20.09 8.92
CA PHE A 235 -4.05 -20.22 10.02
C PHE A 235 -5.46 -20.61 9.57
N LYS A 236 -5.72 -20.71 8.26
CA LYS A 236 -6.99 -21.20 7.73
C LYS A 236 -7.24 -22.61 8.25
N SER A 237 -8.43 -22.83 8.79
CA SER A 237 -8.89 -24.18 9.11
C SER A 237 -8.99 -24.98 7.80
N LYS A 238 -8.56 -26.24 7.84
CA LYS A 238 -8.67 -27.18 6.70
C LYS A 238 -10.13 -27.54 6.45
#